data_AF-A0A948VBL2-F1
#
_entry.id   AF-A0A948VBL2-F1
#
_cell.length_a   1.000
_cell.length_b   1.000
_cell.length_c   1.000
_cell.angle_alpha   90.00
_cell.angle_beta   90.00
_cell.angle_gamma   90.00
#
_symmetry.space_group_name_H-M   'P 1'
#
loop_
_entity.id
_entity.type
_entity.pdbx_description
1 polymer ?
#
loop_
_entity_poly.entity_id
_entity_poly.type
_entity_poly.pdbx_seq_one_letter_code
_entity_poly.pdbx_strand_id
1 'polypeptide(L)'
;MIPTNRWLTGLAILAALLTLVSCSDDDPVTPTPEPTGSSLPFPDTPGQLMANFVAANEAMDAEEIGYLLAPEFQLFLQDATVGAFPVLGPTLDHDDMAGFHARMFAGVPGRDAQGNLTNPISSIELMEPVQLTDWGPTLSGDHLQGVPSALFEVFLSFLRAGDKTLRSEGQIQFFLSEQDSLHEGVVRPCFRLAGMADFTQEFKDNESAAYGSVLALFRPEYTTGTVVVDCLPSGLSAAWTLTGPDGYFAQGEGDAVIRDLDPGSYTISWEERDGWSGPGGSTGNLEADRALTFTGAYEERWPFPDSPAQLMLNFRTAYETKDTPLYRNLIDPDFLMLLKESTIFAFPELGTTLDAAEDLGIHEAMFAGSAGRDAGGNLTNPVSSISTDSWLQLTDWTANMPPDPIPAGESALFDVAIDFNRAGDTTFQVRGQVRFTVSATDSLHLGANLLHYRLLGLWDFTQEKANEDAVFGSVKALWR
;
A
#
# COMPACT_ATOMS: atom_id res chain seq x y z
N MET A 1 -61.17 -60.94 7.29
CA MET A 1 -60.77 -62.01 6.34
C MET A 1 -59.38 -61.66 5.84
N ILE A 2 -58.35 -62.46 6.25
CA ILE A 2 -56.98 -62.73 5.71
C ILE A 2 -56.21 -61.58 5.00
N PRO A 3 -54.85 -61.39 5.10
CA PRO A 3 -53.76 -61.99 5.91
C PRO A 3 -52.88 -60.91 6.64
N THR A 4 -51.90 -61.19 7.52
CA THR A 4 -50.54 -61.65 7.17
C THR A 4 -49.67 -61.91 8.42
N ASN A 5 -49.07 -63.09 8.42
CA ASN A 5 -47.75 -63.50 8.93
C ASN A 5 -46.97 -62.59 9.88
N ARG A 6 -46.67 -63.13 11.07
CA ARG A 6 -45.28 -63.34 11.55
C ARG A 6 -45.29 -64.37 12.69
N TRP A 7 -44.91 -65.59 12.35
CA TRP A 7 -44.45 -66.62 13.28
C TRP A 7 -42.92 -66.73 13.17
N LEU A 8 -42.31 -67.16 14.28
CA LEU A 8 -40.99 -67.78 14.45
C LEU A 8 -39.81 -66.92 14.95
N THR A 9 -39.45 -67.28 16.19
CA THR A 9 -38.10 -67.55 16.73
C THR A 9 -37.16 -66.39 17.02
N GLY A 10 -36.80 -66.26 18.31
CA GLY A 10 -35.71 -65.43 18.79
C GLY A 10 -35.34 -65.71 20.26
N LEU A 11 -35.33 -66.98 20.67
CA LEU A 11 -34.78 -67.43 21.95
C LEU A 11 -33.32 -67.82 21.69
N ALA A 12 -32.41 -66.84 21.66
CA ALA A 12 -30.95 -66.98 21.79
C ALA A 12 -30.22 -65.64 21.55
N ILE A 13 -30.17 -64.73 22.52
CA ILE A 13 -29.02 -63.80 22.69
C ILE A 13 -28.85 -63.54 24.20
N LEU A 14 -28.36 -64.56 24.90
CA LEU A 14 -27.68 -64.42 26.19
C LEU A 14 -26.28 -65.04 26.01
N ALA A 15 -25.56 -64.55 24.99
CA ALA A 15 -24.17 -64.91 24.64
C ALA A 15 -23.68 -64.00 23.49
N ALA A 16 -23.70 -62.68 23.66
CA ALA A 16 -23.06 -61.71 22.75
C ALA A 16 -22.95 -60.31 23.42
N LEU A 17 -22.31 -60.24 24.59
CA LEU A 17 -21.85 -58.97 25.18
C LEU A 17 -20.48 -59.14 25.88
N LEU A 18 -19.67 -60.03 25.31
CA LEU A 18 -18.22 -60.08 25.44
C LEU A 18 -17.67 -60.23 24.01
N THR A 19 -16.60 -59.49 23.69
CA THR A 19 -16.03 -59.19 22.35
C THR A 19 -16.74 -58.00 21.68
N LEU A 20 -16.16 -56.81 21.50
CA LEU A 20 -14.76 -56.42 21.25
C LEU A 20 -14.35 -55.23 22.14
N VAL A 21 -13.64 -55.51 23.23
CA VAL A 21 -12.53 -54.61 23.61
C VAL A 21 -11.43 -55.02 22.65
N SER A 22 -11.32 -54.28 21.54
CA SER A 22 -10.05 -54.25 20.82
C SER A 22 -9.06 -53.68 21.82
N CYS A 23 -8.26 -54.52 22.47
CA CYS A 23 -6.97 -54.07 22.95
C CYS A 23 -6.26 -53.61 21.68
N SER A 24 -6.36 -52.31 21.35
CA SER A 24 -5.29 -51.69 20.58
C SER A 24 -4.03 -52.07 21.33
N ASP A 25 -3.09 -52.73 20.64
CA ASP A 25 -1.74 -52.80 21.14
C ASP A 25 -1.36 -51.34 21.44
N ASP A 26 -1.35 -50.99 22.73
CA ASP A 26 -0.92 -49.68 23.21
C ASP A 26 0.55 -49.59 22.78
N ASP A 27 0.78 -48.98 21.61
CA ASP A 27 2.11 -48.58 21.21
C ASP A 27 2.72 -47.87 22.42
N PRO A 28 3.87 -48.34 22.94
CA PRO A 28 4.43 -47.77 24.15
C PRO A 28 4.57 -46.27 23.92
N VAL A 29 3.86 -45.48 24.74
CA VAL A 29 3.89 -44.02 24.66
C VAL A 29 5.35 -43.62 24.72
N THR A 30 5.88 -43.19 23.58
CA THR A 30 7.28 -42.77 23.50
C THR A 30 7.41 -41.53 24.36
N PRO A 31 8.27 -41.54 25.39
CA PRO A 31 8.41 -40.40 26.29
C PRO A 31 8.77 -39.16 25.49
N THR A 32 8.12 -38.05 25.80
CA THR A 32 8.38 -36.77 25.13
C THR A 32 9.82 -36.38 25.42
N PRO A 33 10.64 -36.07 24.39
CA PRO A 33 12.02 -35.65 24.62
C PRO A 33 12.04 -34.41 25.51
N GLU A 34 13.02 -34.32 26.41
CA GLU A 34 13.24 -33.13 27.20
C GLU A 34 13.47 -31.93 26.27
N PRO A 35 12.78 -30.80 26.50
CA PRO A 35 13.02 -29.59 25.72
C PRO A 35 14.48 -29.19 25.88
N THR A 36 15.23 -29.25 24.78
CA THR A 36 16.63 -28.84 24.77
C THR A 36 16.71 -27.33 24.85
N GLY A 37 17.32 -26.80 25.91
CA GLY A 37 17.60 -25.36 26.01
C GLY A 37 16.89 -24.65 27.16
N SER A 38 15.97 -25.31 27.88
CA SER A 38 15.38 -24.71 29.08
C SER A 38 16.45 -24.49 30.16
N SER A 39 16.49 -23.27 30.67
CA SER A 39 17.32 -22.83 31.80
C SER A 39 16.65 -23.09 33.15
N LEU A 40 15.35 -23.43 33.13
CA LEU A 40 14.54 -23.67 34.32
C LEU A 40 14.75 -25.10 34.85
N PRO A 41 14.58 -25.32 36.17
CA PRO A 41 14.62 -26.67 36.75
C PRO A 41 13.57 -27.60 36.12
N PHE A 42 13.86 -28.90 36.03
CA PHE A 42 12.89 -29.85 35.49
C PHE A 42 11.61 -29.92 36.36
N PRO A 43 10.40 -29.76 35.81
CA PRO A 43 9.16 -29.67 36.58
C PRO A 43 8.63 -31.06 36.99
N ASP A 44 9.35 -31.75 37.88
CA ASP A 44 8.96 -33.08 38.40
C ASP A 44 7.92 -33.02 39.54
N THR A 45 7.48 -31.83 39.92
CA THR A 45 6.38 -31.62 40.86
C THR A 45 5.51 -30.45 40.42
N PRO A 46 4.21 -30.44 40.81
CA PRO A 46 3.35 -29.28 40.59
C PRO A 46 3.90 -27.96 41.15
N GLY A 47 4.54 -28.01 42.33
CA GLY A 47 5.16 -26.84 42.94
C GLY A 47 6.32 -26.30 42.12
N GLN A 48 7.17 -27.19 41.58
CA GLN A 48 8.27 -26.78 40.70
C GLN A 48 7.76 -26.21 39.37
N LEU A 49 6.71 -26.78 38.78
CA LEU A 49 6.07 -26.22 37.60
C LEU A 49 5.57 -24.78 37.84
N MET A 50 4.90 -24.52 38.96
CA MET A 50 4.42 -23.17 39.28
C MET A 50 5.58 -22.20 39.52
N ALA A 51 6.64 -22.64 40.20
CA ALA A 51 7.85 -21.83 40.37
C ALA A 51 8.50 -21.48 39.02
N ASN A 52 8.58 -22.45 38.10
CA ASN A 52 9.08 -22.23 36.75
C ASN A 52 8.21 -21.24 35.96
N PHE A 53 6.88 -21.38 36.06
CA PHE A 53 5.94 -20.48 35.39
C PHE A 53 6.10 -19.03 35.86
N VAL A 54 6.30 -18.83 37.17
CA VAL A 54 6.59 -17.51 37.72
C VAL A 54 7.91 -16.96 37.16
N ALA A 55 8.98 -17.74 37.25
CA ALA A 55 10.30 -17.34 36.77
C ALA A 55 10.31 -16.98 35.28
N ALA A 56 9.63 -17.77 34.44
CA ALA A 56 9.52 -17.51 33.01
C ALA A 56 8.77 -16.20 32.70
N ASN A 57 7.68 -15.90 33.43
CA ASN A 57 6.94 -14.64 33.27
C ASN A 57 7.78 -13.43 33.70
N GLU A 58 8.44 -13.49 34.86
CA GLU A 58 9.28 -12.40 35.36
C GLU A 58 10.51 -12.15 34.47
N ALA A 59 11.08 -13.22 33.91
CA ALA A 59 12.15 -13.14 32.92
C ALA A 59 11.67 -12.67 31.54
N MET A 60 10.35 -12.60 31.31
CA MET A 60 9.73 -12.36 30.01
C MET A 60 10.29 -13.30 28.93
N ASP A 61 10.41 -14.59 29.25
CA ASP A 61 10.93 -15.61 28.35
C ASP A 61 9.78 -16.43 27.72
N ALA A 62 9.46 -16.12 26.46
CA ALA A 62 8.31 -16.70 25.77
C ALA A 62 8.56 -18.16 25.38
N GLU A 63 9.82 -18.53 25.15
CA GLU A 63 10.20 -19.89 24.80
C GLU A 63 10.00 -20.81 26.02
N GLU A 64 10.45 -20.35 27.19
CA GLU A 64 10.24 -21.04 28.46
C GLU A 64 8.75 -21.18 28.80
N ILE A 65 7.94 -20.12 28.62
CA ILE A 65 6.49 -20.24 28.79
C ILE A 65 5.91 -21.31 27.87
N GLY A 66 6.27 -21.31 26.58
CA GLY A 66 5.83 -22.33 25.63
C GLY A 66 6.17 -23.75 26.08
N TYR A 67 7.34 -23.98 26.67
CA TYR A 67 7.72 -25.29 27.20
C TYR A 67 6.91 -25.76 28.41
N LEU A 68 6.42 -24.81 29.22
CA LEU A 68 5.61 -25.11 30.41
C LEU A 68 4.14 -25.40 30.07
N LEU A 69 3.67 -25.04 28.88
CA LEU A 69 2.33 -25.36 28.39
C LEU A 69 2.29 -26.78 27.78
N ALA A 70 1.22 -27.51 28.06
CA ALA A 70 0.92 -28.76 27.38
C ALA A 70 0.42 -28.47 25.94
N PRO A 71 0.65 -29.36 24.96
CA PRO A 71 0.10 -29.18 23.61
C PRO A 71 -1.42 -29.00 23.58
N GLU A 72 -2.13 -29.62 24.51
CA GLU A 72 -3.58 -29.52 24.71
C GLU A 72 -4.02 -28.35 25.60
N PHE A 73 -3.13 -27.38 25.88
CA PHE A 73 -3.40 -26.25 26.76
C PHE A 73 -4.65 -25.47 26.33
N GLN A 74 -5.49 -25.11 27.30
CA GLN A 74 -6.62 -24.18 27.11
C GLN A 74 -6.69 -23.12 28.21
N LEU A 75 -6.77 -21.85 27.83
CA LEU A 75 -7.12 -20.74 28.72
C LEU A 75 -8.60 -20.39 28.55
N PHE A 76 -9.38 -20.55 29.61
CA PHE A 76 -10.80 -20.17 29.68
C PHE A 76 -10.93 -18.72 30.16
N LEU A 77 -11.53 -17.90 29.31
CA LEU A 77 -11.71 -16.47 29.55
C LEU A 77 -13.05 -16.17 30.23
N GLN A 78 -13.09 -15.08 30.98
CA GLN A 78 -14.34 -14.59 31.57
C GLN A 78 -15.28 -14.02 30.51
N ASP A 79 -16.60 -14.20 30.69
CA ASP A 79 -17.62 -13.62 29.82
C ASP A 79 -17.46 -12.10 29.64
N ALA A 80 -16.98 -11.39 30.67
CA ALA A 80 -16.68 -9.97 30.58
C ALA A 80 -15.54 -9.66 29.59
N THR A 81 -14.43 -10.42 29.66
CA THR A 81 -13.33 -10.33 28.70
C THR A 81 -13.79 -10.67 27.28
N VAL A 82 -14.59 -11.73 27.12
CA VAL A 82 -15.15 -12.10 25.82
C VAL A 82 -16.08 -11.00 25.30
N GLY A 83 -16.89 -10.40 26.16
CA GLY A 83 -17.78 -9.29 25.79
C GLY A 83 -17.02 -8.02 25.40
N ALA A 84 -15.95 -7.68 26.12
CA ALA A 84 -15.08 -6.54 25.82
C ALA A 84 -14.25 -6.78 24.55
N PHE A 85 -13.91 -8.05 24.26
CA PHE A 85 -13.14 -8.41 23.09
C PHE A 85 -13.69 -9.66 22.37
N PRO A 86 -14.79 -9.52 21.63
CA PRO A 86 -15.54 -10.65 21.06
C PRO A 86 -14.73 -11.61 20.19
N VAL A 87 -13.64 -11.13 19.57
CA VAL A 87 -12.85 -11.91 18.64
C VAL A 87 -11.96 -12.98 19.30
N LEU A 88 -11.69 -12.96 20.62
CA LEU A 88 -10.96 -14.09 21.27
C LEU A 88 -11.79 -15.36 21.33
N GLY A 89 -13.12 -15.24 21.32
CA GLY A 89 -13.96 -16.33 21.81
C GLY A 89 -13.75 -16.64 23.29
N PRO A 90 -14.39 -17.70 23.83
CA PRO A 90 -14.34 -18.04 25.25
C PRO A 90 -13.08 -18.79 25.68
N THR A 91 -12.27 -19.27 24.74
CA THR A 91 -11.12 -20.13 25.00
C THR A 91 -9.96 -19.78 24.08
N LEU A 92 -8.75 -19.76 24.62
CA LEU A 92 -7.49 -19.62 23.88
C LEU A 92 -6.73 -20.94 23.96
N ASP A 93 -6.13 -21.37 22.86
CA ASP A 93 -5.34 -22.59 22.84
C ASP A 93 -3.85 -22.34 23.16
N HIS A 94 -3.04 -23.39 23.02
CA HIS A 94 -1.59 -23.34 23.20
C HIS A 94 -0.91 -22.28 22.29
N ASP A 95 -1.28 -22.24 21.01
CA ASP A 95 -0.61 -21.41 20.02
C ASP A 95 -1.00 -19.94 20.19
N ASP A 96 -2.26 -19.67 20.53
CA ASP A 96 -2.72 -18.34 20.93
C ASP A 96 -1.89 -17.80 22.11
N MET A 97 -1.74 -18.61 23.15
CA MET A 97 -0.99 -18.21 24.35
C MET A 97 0.50 -18.00 24.10
N ALA A 98 1.12 -18.86 23.31
CA ALA A 98 2.51 -18.67 22.90
C ALA A 98 2.68 -17.38 22.09
N GLY A 99 1.74 -17.10 21.17
CA GLY A 99 1.70 -15.88 20.37
C GLY A 99 1.55 -14.60 21.20
N PHE A 100 0.63 -14.59 22.18
CA PHE A 100 0.45 -13.43 23.08
C PHE A 100 1.72 -13.15 23.88
N HIS A 101 2.32 -14.18 24.49
CA HIS A 101 3.54 -14.00 25.28
C HIS A 101 4.72 -13.56 24.41
N ALA A 102 4.91 -14.14 23.23
CA ALA A 102 5.98 -13.73 22.32
C ALA A 102 5.89 -12.25 21.95
N ARG A 103 4.70 -11.74 21.63
CA ARG A 103 4.49 -10.32 21.31
C ARG A 103 4.66 -9.42 22.54
N MET A 104 4.01 -9.78 23.64
CA MET A 104 4.09 -9.03 24.90
C MET A 104 5.53 -8.91 25.39
N PHE A 105 6.29 -10.00 25.36
CA PHE A 105 7.65 -10.07 25.87
C PHE A 105 8.69 -9.43 24.93
N ALA A 106 8.43 -9.42 23.62
CA ALA A 106 9.23 -8.68 22.65
C ALA A 106 9.03 -7.15 22.74
N GLY A 107 8.19 -6.66 23.67
CA GLY A 107 7.91 -5.24 23.81
C GLY A 107 7.13 -4.67 22.62
N VAL A 108 6.32 -5.49 21.95
CA VAL A 108 5.43 -5.02 20.90
C VAL A 108 4.27 -4.26 21.55
N PRO A 109 3.95 -3.02 21.12
CA PRO A 109 2.75 -2.32 21.56
C PRO A 109 1.48 -3.17 21.41
N GLY A 110 0.67 -3.25 22.45
CA GLY A 110 -0.65 -3.91 22.39
C GLY A 110 -1.72 -2.95 21.83
N ARG A 111 -2.97 -3.41 21.68
CA ARG A 111 -4.11 -2.57 21.31
C ARG A 111 -5.28 -2.75 22.27
N ASP A 112 -5.89 -1.63 22.68
CA ASP A 112 -7.07 -1.67 23.54
C ASP A 112 -8.33 -2.14 22.80
N ALA A 113 -9.46 -2.27 23.53
CA ALA A 113 -10.73 -2.69 22.94
C ALA A 113 -11.30 -1.72 21.88
N GLN A 114 -10.74 -0.51 21.77
CA GLN A 114 -11.07 0.48 20.76
C GLN A 114 -10.07 0.46 19.58
N GLY A 115 -9.06 -0.40 19.62
CA GLY A 115 -8.02 -0.53 18.60
C GLY A 115 -6.85 0.44 18.76
N ASN A 116 -6.83 1.29 19.80
CA ASN A 116 -5.74 2.24 19.99
C ASN A 116 -4.48 1.51 20.47
N LEU A 117 -3.32 1.94 19.98
CA LEU A 117 -2.03 1.44 20.47
C LEU A 117 -1.84 1.76 21.96
N THR A 118 -1.38 0.76 22.69
CA THR A 118 -0.97 0.86 24.09
C THR A 118 0.55 0.85 24.18
N ASN A 119 1.11 1.46 25.22
CA ASN A 119 2.55 1.39 25.46
C ASN A 119 2.99 -0.06 25.68
N PRO A 120 4.18 -0.45 25.17
CA PRO A 120 4.67 -1.82 25.32
C PRO A 120 4.94 -2.18 26.78
N ILE A 121 4.81 -3.47 27.12
CA ILE A 121 5.22 -3.98 28.44
C ILE A 121 6.75 -3.97 28.49
N SER A 122 7.31 -3.36 29.54
CA SER A 122 8.74 -3.29 29.81
C SER A 122 9.21 -4.26 30.88
N SER A 123 8.32 -4.65 31.79
CA SER A 123 8.58 -5.68 32.80
C SER A 123 7.28 -6.26 33.34
N ILE A 124 7.36 -7.49 33.84
CA ILE A 124 6.26 -8.17 34.52
C ILE A 124 6.75 -8.52 35.92
N GLU A 125 5.99 -8.10 36.92
CA GLU A 125 6.19 -8.48 38.31
C GLU A 125 5.02 -9.36 38.73
N LEU A 126 5.32 -10.62 39.04
CA LEU A 126 4.34 -11.58 39.53
C LEU A 126 4.59 -11.80 41.02
N MET A 127 3.71 -11.30 41.88
CA MET A 127 3.83 -11.65 43.29
C MET A 127 3.63 -13.16 43.46
N GLU A 128 4.39 -13.77 44.38
CA GLU A 128 4.37 -15.21 44.64
C GLU A 128 2.91 -15.71 44.75
N PRO A 129 2.44 -16.54 43.81
CA PRO A 129 1.05 -17.00 43.79
C PRO A 129 0.72 -17.75 45.09
N VAL A 130 -0.38 -17.37 45.74
CA VAL A 130 -0.81 -18.00 46.98
C VAL A 130 -1.76 -19.15 46.64
N GLN A 131 -1.32 -20.38 46.87
CA GLN A 131 -2.16 -21.56 46.68
C GLN A 131 -3.32 -21.57 47.67
N LEU A 132 -4.55 -21.56 47.17
CA LEU A 132 -5.78 -21.56 47.98
C LEU A 132 -6.36 -22.96 48.20
N THR A 133 -6.10 -23.88 47.27
CA THR A 133 -6.54 -25.28 47.35
C THR A 133 -5.40 -26.22 47.04
N ASP A 134 -5.36 -27.39 47.70
CA ASP A 134 -4.45 -28.46 47.32
C ASP A 134 -4.70 -28.92 45.88
N TRP A 135 -3.68 -29.48 45.24
CA TRP A 135 -3.84 -30.16 43.95
C TRP A 135 -4.74 -31.38 44.11
N GLY A 136 -5.86 -31.39 43.39
CA GLY A 136 -6.86 -32.45 43.49
C GLY A 136 -7.64 -32.64 42.19
N PRO A 137 -8.48 -33.69 42.09
CA PRO A 137 -9.31 -33.89 40.92
C PRO A 137 -10.30 -32.72 40.76
N THR A 138 -10.50 -32.27 39.52
CA THR A 138 -11.52 -31.28 39.17
C THR A 138 -12.92 -31.67 39.64
N LEU A 139 -13.71 -30.68 40.05
CA LEU A 139 -15.10 -30.86 40.45
C LEU A 139 -16.03 -30.87 39.23
N SER A 140 -17.24 -31.41 39.43
CA SER A 140 -18.28 -31.37 38.40
C SER A 140 -18.65 -29.92 38.08
N GLY A 141 -18.41 -29.50 36.84
CA GLY A 141 -18.65 -28.11 36.38
C GLY A 141 -17.37 -27.36 36.01
N ASP A 142 -16.20 -27.91 36.33
CA ASP A 142 -14.92 -27.35 35.91
C ASP A 142 -14.74 -27.45 34.39
N HIS A 143 -13.93 -26.54 33.85
CA HIS A 143 -13.69 -26.40 32.42
C HIS A 143 -12.97 -27.61 31.79
N LEU A 144 -12.05 -28.24 32.53
CA LEU A 144 -11.37 -29.49 32.15
C LEU A 144 -11.71 -30.57 33.17
N GLN A 145 -12.44 -31.61 32.76
CA GLN A 145 -12.85 -32.69 33.67
C GLN A 145 -11.81 -33.80 33.75
N GLY A 146 -11.57 -34.30 34.97
CA GLY A 146 -10.68 -35.43 35.23
C GLY A 146 -9.20 -35.06 35.29
N VAL A 147 -8.89 -33.76 35.25
CA VAL A 147 -7.53 -33.22 35.29
C VAL A 147 -7.23 -32.72 36.71
N PRO A 148 -6.03 -32.91 37.28
CA PRO A 148 -5.68 -32.28 38.54
C PRO A 148 -5.70 -30.75 38.43
N SER A 149 -6.32 -30.05 39.37
CA SER A 149 -6.34 -28.59 39.42
C SER A 149 -6.14 -28.03 40.82
N ALA A 150 -5.72 -26.78 40.89
CA ALA A 150 -5.64 -26.00 42.12
C ALA A 150 -5.95 -24.52 41.83
N LEU A 151 -6.58 -23.87 42.80
CA LEU A 151 -6.92 -22.45 42.75
C LEU A 151 -5.79 -21.64 43.41
N PHE A 152 -5.37 -20.57 42.74
CA PHE A 152 -4.35 -19.66 43.24
C PHE A 152 -4.91 -18.24 43.29
N GLU A 153 -4.57 -17.52 44.33
CA GLU A 153 -4.65 -16.07 44.34
C GLU A 153 -3.39 -15.50 43.68
N VAL A 154 -3.60 -14.69 42.65
CA VAL A 154 -2.53 -14.12 41.82
C VAL A 154 -2.60 -12.60 41.85
N PHE A 155 -1.43 -11.98 41.80
CA PHE A 155 -1.29 -10.55 41.57
C PHE A 155 -0.20 -10.33 40.52
N LEU A 156 -0.62 -9.86 39.35
CA LEU A 156 0.24 -9.56 38.21
C LEU A 156 0.33 -8.05 38.03
N SER A 157 1.53 -7.55 37.83
CA SER A 157 1.82 -6.15 37.56
C SER A 157 2.61 -6.05 36.26
N PHE A 158 2.02 -5.44 35.23
CA PHE A 158 2.64 -5.24 33.93
C PHE A 158 3.04 -3.78 33.80
N LEU A 159 4.34 -3.50 33.91
CA LEU A 159 4.87 -2.15 33.78
C LEU A 159 4.93 -1.80 32.29
N ARG A 160 4.37 -0.64 31.94
CA ARG A 160 4.37 -0.11 30.57
C ARG A 160 5.34 1.05 30.45
N ALA A 161 6.08 1.11 29.35
CA ALA A 161 7.01 2.19 29.10
C ALA A 161 6.28 3.56 29.04
N GLY A 162 6.50 4.44 30.02
CA GLY A 162 5.93 5.78 30.05
C GLY A 162 4.43 5.87 30.38
N ASP A 163 3.82 4.77 30.85
CA ASP A 163 2.39 4.69 31.16
C ASP A 163 2.14 4.18 32.57
N LYS A 164 0.86 4.11 32.94
CA LYS A 164 0.37 3.45 34.13
C LYS A 164 0.56 1.94 34.03
N THR A 165 1.00 1.34 35.14
CA THR A 165 1.07 -0.10 35.35
C THR A 165 -0.32 -0.72 35.18
N LEU A 166 -0.43 -1.78 34.38
CA LEU A 166 -1.63 -2.61 34.36
C LEU A 166 -1.54 -3.61 35.50
N ARG A 167 -2.62 -3.78 36.26
CA ARG A 167 -2.68 -4.75 37.35
C ARG A 167 -3.75 -5.79 37.07
N SER A 168 -3.46 -7.03 37.36
CA SER A 168 -4.46 -8.10 37.36
C SER A 168 -4.42 -8.80 38.71
N GLU A 169 -5.54 -8.79 39.42
CA GLU A 169 -5.67 -9.34 40.76
C GLU A 169 -6.92 -10.21 40.86
N GLY A 170 -6.77 -11.37 41.51
CA GLY A 170 -7.86 -12.25 41.83
C GLY A 170 -7.41 -13.70 41.73
N GLN A 171 -8.27 -14.57 41.20
CA GLN A 171 -8.03 -15.99 41.22
C GLN A 171 -7.79 -16.55 39.82
N ILE A 172 -6.86 -17.49 39.72
CA ILE A 172 -6.70 -18.32 38.53
C ILE A 172 -6.70 -19.78 38.97
N GLN A 173 -7.50 -20.61 38.31
CA GLN A 173 -7.43 -22.05 38.47
C GLN A 173 -6.47 -22.61 37.43
N PHE A 174 -5.43 -23.31 37.88
CA PHE A 174 -4.47 -23.98 37.00
C PHE A 174 -4.82 -25.47 36.91
N PHE A 175 -4.69 -26.03 35.71
CA PHE A 175 -4.92 -27.45 35.42
C PHE A 175 -3.61 -28.09 34.97
N LEU A 176 -3.33 -29.31 35.40
CA LEU A 176 -2.05 -29.99 35.15
C LEU A 176 -2.17 -31.16 34.18
N SER A 177 -1.23 -31.25 33.25
CA SER A 177 -0.95 -32.48 32.49
C SER A 177 0.29 -33.15 33.10
N GLU A 178 0.20 -34.44 33.39
CA GLU A 178 1.35 -35.27 33.79
C GLU A 178 1.71 -36.14 32.60
N GLN A 179 2.98 -36.07 32.19
CA GLN A 179 3.50 -36.91 31.11
C GLN A 179 4.90 -37.43 31.44
N ASP A 180 5.23 -38.61 30.91
CA ASP A 180 6.58 -39.15 31.00
C ASP A 180 7.52 -38.40 30.04
N SER A 181 8.63 -37.88 30.57
CA SER A 181 9.68 -37.23 29.79
C SER A 181 11.06 -37.80 30.10
N LEU A 182 11.93 -37.83 29.11
CA LEU A 182 13.31 -38.31 29.25
C LEU A 182 14.21 -37.18 29.75
N HIS A 183 14.50 -37.15 31.06
CA HIS A 183 15.39 -36.17 31.68
C HIS A 183 16.71 -36.81 32.11
N GLU A 184 17.83 -36.27 31.63
CA GLU A 184 19.18 -36.83 31.88
C GLU A 184 19.30 -38.33 31.52
N GLY A 185 18.58 -38.77 30.49
CA GLY A 185 18.57 -40.17 30.05
C GLY A 185 17.72 -41.12 30.92
N VAL A 186 16.92 -40.60 31.85
CA VAL A 186 15.99 -41.36 32.69
C VAL A 186 14.56 -40.85 32.47
N VAL A 187 13.61 -41.76 32.29
CA VAL A 187 12.18 -41.39 32.20
C VAL A 187 11.69 -40.97 33.59
N ARG A 188 11.14 -39.76 33.68
CA ARG A 188 10.57 -39.18 34.91
C ARG A 188 9.24 -38.50 34.59
N PRO A 189 8.30 -38.44 35.56
CA PRO A 189 7.10 -37.63 35.40
C PRO A 189 7.48 -36.16 35.25
N CYS A 190 6.85 -35.49 34.30
CA CYS A 190 7.01 -34.09 33.97
C CYS A 190 5.62 -33.45 33.99
N PHE A 191 5.47 -32.40 34.79
CA PHE A 191 4.24 -31.64 34.89
C PHE A 191 4.26 -30.47 33.92
N ARG A 192 3.15 -30.25 33.23
CA ARG A 192 2.87 -29.07 32.39
C ARG A 192 1.51 -28.48 32.70
N LEU A 193 1.27 -27.25 32.28
CA LEU A 193 -0.06 -26.64 32.37
C LEU A 193 -0.94 -27.20 31.26
N ALA A 194 -2.00 -27.93 31.62
CA ALA A 194 -3.06 -28.37 30.70
C ALA A 194 -4.08 -27.26 30.44
N GLY A 195 -4.12 -26.23 31.29
CA GLY A 195 -5.01 -25.11 31.10
C GLY A 195 -5.00 -24.13 32.26
N MET A 196 -5.74 -23.05 32.07
CA MET A 196 -5.98 -21.99 33.05
C MET A 196 -7.44 -21.54 32.95
N ALA A 197 -8.10 -21.24 34.07
CA ALA A 197 -9.38 -20.55 34.06
C ALA A 197 -9.25 -19.25 34.84
N ASP A 198 -9.57 -18.14 34.17
CA ASP A 198 -9.45 -16.79 34.70
C ASP A 198 -10.68 -16.42 35.53
N PHE A 199 -10.46 -16.12 36.82
CA PHE A 199 -11.47 -15.59 37.74
C PHE A 199 -11.00 -14.27 38.39
N THR A 200 -10.08 -13.54 37.73
CA THR A 200 -9.58 -12.25 38.20
C THR A 200 -10.67 -11.18 38.16
N GLN A 201 -10.72 -10.27 39.13
CA GLN A 201 -11.82 -9.30 39.17
C GLN A 201 -11.53 -8.11 38.25
N GLU A 202 -12.53 -7.66 37.49
CA GLU A 202 -12.51 -6.31 36.93
C GLU A 202 -12.70 -5.29 38.06
N PHE A 203 -11.65 -4.56 38.42
CA PHE A 203 -11.82 -3.43 39.33
C PHE A 203 -12.28 -2.19 38.54
N LYS A 204 -13.08 -1.34 39.19
CA LYS A 204 -13.65 -0.12 38.59
C LYS A 204 -12.62 0.99 38.34
N ASP A 205 -11.42 0.84 38.87
CA ASP A 205 -10.35 1.79 38.62
C ASP A 205 -9.72 1.37 37.28
N ASN A 206 -9.67 2.30 36.31
CA ASN A 206 -9.26 2.10 34.91
C ASN A 206 -7.83 1.52 34.69
N GLU A 207 -7.20 0.96 35.72
CA GLU A 207 -5.83 0.46 35.78
C GLU A 207 -5.75 -1.03 36.15
N SER A 208 -6.88 -1.64 36.52
CA SER A 208 -6.98 -3.08 36.75
C SER A 208 -7.75 -3.76 35.63
N ALA A 209 -7.19 -4.84 35.09
CA ALA A 209 -7.82 -5.63 34.05
C ALA A 209 -7.83 -7.11 34.44
N ALA A 210 -8.85 -7.85 34.01
CA ALA A 210 -8.80 -9.30 34.04
C ALA A 210 -7.56 -9.79 33.26
N TYR A 211 -6.95 -10.90 33.66
CA TYR A 211 -5.73 -11.43 33.02
C TYR A 211 -5.96 -11.66 31.52
N GLY A 212 -7.13 -12.21 31.17
CA GLY A 212 -7.57 -12.33 29.79
C GLY A 212 -7.63 -11.00 29.03
N SER A 213 -8.00 -9.91 29.69
CA SER A 213 -8.04 -8.56 29.11
C SER A 213 -6.63 -7.95 28.91
N VAL A 214 -5.61 -8.41 29.63
CA VAL A 214 -4.21 -8.04 29.37
C VAL A 214 -3.68 -8.80 28.15
N LEU A 215 -3.90 -10.12 28.08
CA LEU A 215 -3.50 -10.93 26.92
C LEU A 215 -4.19 -10.45 25.64
N ALA A 216 -5.46 -10.06 25.76
CA ALA A 216 -6.24 -9.43 24.72
C ALA A 216 -5.58 -8.21 24.06
N LEU A 217 -4.66 -7.53 24.74
CA LEU A 217 -3.95 -6.40 24.16
C LEU A 217 -2.90 -6.84 23.13
N PHE A 218 -2.33 -8.04 23.28
CA PHE A 218 -1.14 -8.46 22.52
C PHE A 218 -1.46 -9.46 21.41
N ARG A 219 -2.65 -9.38 20.81
CA ARG A 219 -3.10 -10.42 19.88
C ARG A 219 -2.23 -10.55 18.63
N PRO A 220 -1.95 -11.78 18.18
CA PRO A 220 -1.40 -12.03 16.85
C PRO A 220 -2.29 -11.48 15.75
N GLU A 221 -3.63 -11.49 15.91
CA GLU A 221 -4.56 -10.98 14.89
C GLU A 221 -4.47 -9.46 14.63
N TYR A 222 -3.74 -8.71 15.49
CA TYR A 222 -3.21 -7.39 15.12
C TYR A 222 -1.90 -7.54 14.36
N THR A 223 -1.81 -8.51 13.44
CA THR A 223 -0.72 -8.57 12.51
C THR A 223 -0.97 -7.52 11.46
N THR A 224 -0.02 -6.61 11.40
CA THR A 224 -0.03 -5.57 10.41
C THR A 224 0.24 -6.18 9.03
N GLY A 225 -0.31 -5.56 8.01
CA GLY A 225 0.04 -5.84 6.63
C GLY A 225 1.06 -4.86 6.08
N THR A 226 1.47 -5.09 4.84
CA THR A 226 2.31 -4.17 4.07
C THR A 226 1.54 -3.69 2.85
N VAL A 227 1.55 -2.39 2.56
CA VAL A 227 1.12 -1.87 1.27
C VAL A 227 2.35 -1.59 0.41
N VAL A 228 2.34 -2.11 -0.81
CA VAL A 228 3.33 -1.83 -1.86
C VAL A 228 2.68 -0.92 -2.89
N VAL A 229 3.30 0.22 -3.16
CA VAL A 229 2.92 1.14 -4.23
C VAL A 229 3.94 0.96 -5.34
N ASP A 230 3.47 0.61 -6.53
CA ASP A 230 4.29 0.32 -7.70
C ASP A 230 3.88 1.27 -8.84
N CYS A 231 4.76 2.22 -9.18
CA CYS A 231 4.51 3.25 -10.17
C CYS A 231 5.20 2.90 -11.49
N LEU A 232 4.40 2.71 -12.53
CA LEU A 232 4.86 2.40 -13.87
C LEU A 232 4.65 3.60 -14.81
N PRO A 233 5.54 3.83 -15.78
CA PRO A 233 6.85 3.19 -15.92
C PRO A 233 7.82 3.48 -14.76
N SER A 234 8.73 2.55 -14.48
CA SER A 234 9.70 2.70 -13.39
C SER A 234 10.57 3.95 -13.57
N GLY A 235 10.85 4.64 -12.47
CA GLY A 235 11.56 5.93 -12.47
C GLY A 235 10.66 7.14 -12.67
N LEU A 236 9.36 6.95 -12.91
CA LEU A 236 8.38 8.02 -12.87
C LEU A 236 8.03 8.37 -11.42
N SER A 237 8.53 9.50 -10.91
CA SER A 237 8.13 10.08 -9.61
C SER A 237 6.72 10.68 -9.66
N ALA A 238 5.69 9.87 -9.87
CA ALA A 238 4.30 10.35 -9.86
C ALA A 238 3.76 10.40 -8.43
N ALA A 239 3.12 11.51 -8.06
CA ALA A 239 2.57 11.69 -6.72
C ALA A 239 1.32 10.84 -6.52
N TRP A 240 1.17 10.33 -5.29
CA TRP A 240 0.01 9.55 -4.88
C TRP A 240 -0.38 9.87 -3.43
N THR A 241 -1.66 9.64 -3.13
CA THR A 241 -2.21 9.68 -1.77
C THR A 241 -2.85 8.34 -1.44
N LEU A 242 -2.68 7.88 -0.21
CA LEU A 242 -3.21 6.62 0.31
C LEU A 242 -4.04 6.91 1.56
N THR A 243 -5.29 6.47 1.55
CA THR A 243 -6.21 6.54 2.70
C THR A 243 -6.56 5.14 3.17
N GLY A 244 -6.83 4.96 4.46
CA GLY A 244 -7.09 3.63 5.03
C GLY A 244 -7.98 3.65 6.28
N PRO A 245 -8.03 2.52 7.01
CA PRO A 245 -8.75 2.38 8.27
C PRO A 245 -8.38 3.45 9.30
N ASP A 246 -9.30 3.75 10.22
CA ASP A 246 -9.12 4.70 11.33
C ASP A 246 -8.60 6.09 10.94
N GLY A 247 -8.91 6.52 9.72
CA GLY A 247 -8.47 7.81 9.19
C GLY A 247 -7.00 7.84 8.77
N TYR A 248 -6.37 6.67 8.57
CA TYR A 248 -5.02 6.57 8.06
C TYR A 248 -4.85 7.39 6.77
N PHE A 249 -3.75 8.14 6.70
CA PHE A 249 -3.39 8.96 5.55
C PHE A 249 -1.88 8.93 5.32
N ALA A 250 -1.49 8.69 4.08
CA ALA A 250 -0.12 8.84 3.62
C ALA A 250 -0.09 9.47 2.22
N GLN A 251 1.03 10.08 1.87
CA GLN A 251 1.31 10.61 0.54
C GLN A 251 2.77 10.33 0.19
N GLY A 252 3.06 10.20 -1.10
CA GLY A 252 4.41 9.95 -1.59
C GLY A 252 4.51 10.13 -3.10
N GLU A 253 5.67 9.79 -3.65
CA GLU A 253 5.95 9.85 -5.08
C GLU A 253 6.67 8.58 -5.53
N GLY A 254 6.31 8.05 -6.70
CA GLY A 254 6.92 6.84 -7.26
C GLY A 254 6.66 5.58 -6.41
N ASP A 255 7.59 4.64 -6.44
CA ASP A 255 7.47 3.36 -5.73
C ASP A 255 7.64 3.54 -4.21
N ALA A 256 6.84 2.81 -3.43
CA ALA A 256 6.96 2.80 -1.98
C ALA A 256 6.56 1.47 -1.34
N VAL A 257 7.11 1.20 -0.15
CA VAL A 257 6.71 0.06 0.71
C VAL A 257 6.37 0.59 2.09
N ILE A 258 5.09 0.52 2.45
CA ILE A 258 4.55 1.00 3.71
C ILE A 258 4.21 -0.22 4.57
N ARG A 259 4.92 -0.38 5.69
CA ARG A 259 4.76 -1.51 6.62
C ARG A 259 3.91 -1.10 7.80
N ASP A 260 3.57 -2.08 8.62
CA ASP A 260 2.91 -1.88 9.91
C ASP A 260 1.52 -1.24 9.80
N LEU A 261 0.80 -1.56 8.71
CA LEU A 261 -0.53 -1.07 8.42
C LEU A 261 -1.61 -2.00 8.97
N ASP A 262 -2.65 -1.44 9.57
CA ASP A 262 -3.76 -2.23 10.08
C ASP A 262 -4.55 -2.91 8.94
N PRO A 263 -4.95 -4.18 9.09
CA PRO A 263 -5.79 -4.83 8.09
C PRO A 263 -7.08 -4.06 7.82
N GLY A 264 -7.50 -4.00 6.55
CA GLY A 264 -8.72 -3.30 6.15
C GLY A 264 -8.64 -2.67 4.76
N SER A 265 -9.63 -1.83 4.45
CA SER A 265 -9.77 -1.21 3.12
C SER A 265 -8.88 0.03 2.96
N TYR A 266 -7.98 -0.01 1.99
CA TYR A 266 -7.13 1.10 1.57
C TYR A 266 -7.54 1.61 0.20
N THR A 267 -7.49 2.93 0.00
CA THR A 267 -7.74 3.58 -1.29
C THR A 267 -6.56 4.45 -1.67
N ILE A 268 -5.97 4.16 -2.84
CA ILE A 268 -4.92 4.98 -3.45
C ILE A 268 -5.54 5.90 -4.51
N SER A 269 -5.04 7.14 -4.58
CA SER A 269 -5.32 8.07 -5.65
C SER A 269 -4.01 8.58 -6.23
N TRP A 270 -3.92 8.56 -7.56
CA TRP A 270 -2.73 8.97 -8.31
C TRP A 270 -2.97 10.38 -8.86
N GLU A 271 -1.96 11.26 -8.77
CA GLU A 271 -2.05 12.62 -9.31
C GLU A 271 -1.71 12.64 -10.80
N GLU A 272 -2.34 13.57 -11.54
CA GLU A 272 -1.96 13.82 -12.93
C GLU A 272 -0.52 14.36 -13.01
N ARG A 273 0.21 13.94 -14.04
CA ARG A 273 1.56 14.41 -14.30
C ARG A 273 1.65 14.97 -15.71
N ASP A 274 2.28 16.12 -15.86
CA ASP A 274 2.46 16.75 -17.17
C ASP A 274 3.15 15.79 -18.15
N GLY A 275 2.53 15.60 -19.33
CA GLY A 275 2.99 14.67 -20.35
C GLY A 275 2.51 13.22 -20.18
N TRP A 276 1.79 12.90 -19.11
CA TRP A 276 1.31 11.55 -18.82
C TRP A 276 -0.20 11.54 -18.56
N SER A 277 -0.85 10.40 -18.77
CA SER A 277 -2.21 10.13 -18.27
C SER A 277 -2.14 9.10 -17.16
N GLY A 278 -2.72 9.43 -16.00
CA GLY A 278 -2.70 8.57 -14.82
C GLY A 278 -3.76 7.45 -14.85
N PRO A 279 -3.58 6.41 -14.03
CA PRO A 279 -4.43 5.21 -13.98
C PRO A 279 -5.78 5.42 -13.26
N GLY A 280 -6.02 6.60 -12.67
CA GLY A 280 -7.13 6.83 -11.74
C GLY A 280 -6.93 6.13 -10.39
N GLY A 281 -7.81 6.38 -9.41
CA GLY A 281 -7.72 5.78 -8.08
C GLY A 281 -8.20 4.32 -8.02
N SER A 282 -7.75 3.57 -7.00
CA SER A 282 -8.19 2.19 -6.75
C SER A 282 -8.28 1.86 -5.27
N THR A 283 -9.10 0.86 -4.92
CA THR A 283 -9.31 0.40 -3.54
C THR A 283 -8.97 -1.08 -3.43
N GLY A 284 -8.30 -1.46 -2.35
CA GLY A 284 -7.92 -2.84 -2.06
C GLY A 284 -8.03 -3.14 -0.56
N ASN A 285 -8.25 -4.41 -0.22
CA ASN A 285 -8.34 -4.84 1.18
C ASN A 285 -7.02 -5.49 1.61
N LEU A 286 -6.37 -4.93 2.62
CA LEU A 286 -5.16 -5.46 3.24
C LEU A 286 -5.55 -6.53 4.25
N GLU A 287 -5.06 -7.74 4.07
CA GLU A 287 -5.17 -8.83 5.06
C GLU A 287 -3.97 -8.79 6.01
N ALA A 288 -4.18 -9.31 7.22
CA ALA A 288 -3.15 -9.44 8.24
C ALA A 288 -1.98 -10.32 7.73
N ASP A 289 -0.74 -9.91 8.00
CA ASP A 289 0.50 -10.56 7.51
C ASP A 289 0.63 -10.69 5.97
N ARG A 290 -0.18 -9.96 5.20
CA ARG A 290 -0.13 -9.97 3.73
C ARG A 290 0.39 -8.65 3.18
N ALA A 291 0.77 -8.71 1.91
CA ALA A 291 1.08 -7.53 1.11
C ALA A 291 -0.10 -7.19 0.18
N LEU A 292 -0.59 -5.96 0.24
CA LEU A 292 -1.50 -5.37 -0.74
C LEU A 292 -0.69 -4.54 -1.73
N THR A 293 -0.79 -4.81 -3.02
CA THR A 293 -0.08 -4.03 -4.05
C THR A 293 -1.05 -3.14 -4.82
N PHE A 294 -0.72 -1.86 -4.90
CA PHE A 294 -1.35 -0.90 -5.80
C PHE A 294 -0.39 -0.57 -6.94
N THR A 295 -0.79 -0.89 -8.17
CA THR A 295 -0.02 -0.55 -9.36
C THR A 295 -0.63 0.66 -10.06
N GLY A 296 0.18 1.70 -10.25
CA GLY A 296 -0.20 2.87 -11.00
C GLY A 296 0.50 2.92 -12.36
N ALA A 297 -0.20 2.54 -13.42
CA ALA A 297 0.36 2.54 -14.77
C ALA A 297 0.01 3.84 -15.50
N TYR A 298 1.01 4.72 -15.65
CA TYR A 298 0.90 5.92 -16.47
C TYR A 298 1.20 5.61 -17.93
N GLU A 299 0.41 6.20 -18.81
CA GLU A 299 0.64 6.17 -20.25
C GLU A 299 1.19 7.53 -20.69
N GLU A 300 2.24 7.52 -21.51
CA GLU A 300 2.80 8.75 -22.04
C GLU A 300 1.76 9.37 -22.99
N ARG A 301 1.34 10.60 -22.72
CA ARG A 301 0.31 11.27 -23.50
C ARG A 301 0.82 11.63 -24.90
N TRP A 302 2.11 11.92 -25.00
CA TRP A 302 2.79 12.25 -26.24
C TRP A 302 4.21 11.66 -26.21
N PRO A 303 4.71 11.05 -27.30
CA PRO A 303 6.03 10.45 -27.28
C PRO A 303 7.12 11.46 -26.93
N PHE A 304 8.08 11.09 -26.08
CA PHE A 304 9.23 11.95 -25.77
C PHE A 304 9.99 12.39 -27.04
N PRO A 305 10.29 13.70 -27.23
CA PRO A 305 10.96 14.18 -28.45
C PRO A 305 12.47 13.90 -28.38
N ASP A 306 12.84 12.63 -28.52
CA ASP A 306 14.22 12.11 -28.50
C ASP A 306 15.01 12.37 -29.79
N SER A 307 14.34 12.94 -30.80
CA SER A 307 14.88 13.24 -32.10
C SER A 307 14.16 14.44 -32.73
N PRO A 308 14.79 15.16 -33.67
CA PRO A 308 14.12 16.24 -34.39
C PRO A 308 12.86 15.76 -35.13
N ALA A 309 12.87 14.53 -35.66
CA ALA A 309 11.71 13.95 -36.33
C ALA A 309 10.54 13.75 -35.36
N GLN A 310 10.78 13.21 -34.16
CA GLN A 310 9.75 13.04 -33.15
C GLN A 310 9.24 14.38 -32.62
N LEU A 311 10.12 15.37 -32.42
CA LEU A 311 9.73 16.75 -32.10
C LEU A 311 8.78 17.32 -33.15
N MET A 312 9.06 17.15 -34.44
CA MET A 312 8.19 17.65 -35.51
C MET A 312 6.84 16.93 -35.56
N LEU A 313 6.79 15.62 -35.28
CA LEU A 313 5.54 14.89 -35.12
C LEU A 313 4.71 15.43 -33.95
N ASN A 314 5.35 15.65 -32.79
CA ASN A 314 4.68 16.22 -31.63
C ASN A 314 4.18 17.65 -31.90
N PHE A 315 4.98 18.47 -32.58
CA PHE A 315 4.61 19.84 -32.95
C PHE A 315 3.39 19.84 -33.87
N ARG A 316 3.34 18.91 -34.84
CA ARG A 316 2.17 18.68 -35.66
C ARG A 316 0.95 18.32 -34.84
N THR A 317 1.09 17.33 -33.96
CA THR A 317 0.01 16.90 -33.07
C THR A 317 -0.52 18.07 -32.25
N ALA A 318 0.34 18.91 -31.68
CA ALA A 318 -0.04 20.07 -30.89
C ALA A 318 -0.95 21.03 -31.67
N TYR A 319 -0.66 21.29 -32.95
CA TYR A 319 -1.50 22.11 -33.82
C TYR A 319 -2.84 21.44 -34.12
N GLU A 320 -2.82 20.19 -34.57
CA GLU A 320 -4.03 19.47 -34.99
C GLU A 320 -5.01 19.25 -33.82
N THR A 321 -4.50 19.02 -32.61
CA THR A 321 -5.32 18.87 -31.39
C THR A 321 -5.55 20.18 -30.64
N LYS A 322 -4.87 21.26 -31.02
CA LYS A 322 -4.86 22.56 -30.31
C LYS A 322 -4.47 22.41 -28.84
N ASP A 323 -3.47 21.58 -28.57
CA ASP A 323 -3.00 21.24 -27.22
C ASP A 323 -1.90 22.20 -26.76
N THR A 324 -2.31 23.22 -26.01
CA THR A 324 -1.39 24.25 -25.49
C THR A 324 -0.34 23.68 -24.53
N PRO A 325 -0.67 22.81 -23.56
CA PRO A 325 0.36 22.14 -22.73
C PRO A 325 1.42 21.41 -23.55
N LEU A 326 1.02 20.62 -24.56
CA LEU A 326 1.99 19.99 -25.47
C LEU A 326 2.86 21.04 -26.16
N TYR A 327 2.24 22.03 -26.79
CA TYR A 327 2.97 23.09 -27.50
C TYR A 327 4.01 23.77 -26.61
N ARG A 328 3.63 24.14 -25.38
CA ARG A 328 4.55 24.74 -24.39
C ARG A 328 5.76 23.88 -24.10
N ASN A 329 5.58 22.57 -23.97
CA ASN A 329 6.67 21.64 -23.70
C ASN A 329 7.64 21.51 -24.89
N LEU A 330 7.18 21.75 -26.11
CA LEU A 330 8.00 21.67 -27.32
C LEU A 330 8.81 22.93 -27.58
N ILE A 331 8.40 24.11 -27.09
CA ILE A 331 9.09 25.39 -27.33
C ILE A 331 10.26 25.56 -26.35
N ASP A 332 11.44 25.91 -26.86
CA ASP A 332 12.61 26.27 -26.05
C ASP A 332 12.42 27.66 -25.39
N PRO A 333 12.89 27.91 -24.15
CA PRO A 333 12.82 29.25 -23.55
C PRO A 333 13.49 30.36 -24.36
N ASP A 334 14.52 30.02 -25.14
CA ASP A 334 15.23 30.94 -26.03
C ASP A 334 14.63 30.96 -27.45
N PHE A 335 13.39 30.49 -27.61
CA PHE A 335 12.71 30.44 -28.89
C PHE A 335 12.61 31.81 -29.55
N LEU A 336 12.88 31.84 -30.86
CA LEU A 336 12.73 33.01 -31.69
C LEU A 336 12.07 32.68 -33.04
N MET A 337 10.98 33.37 -33.36
CA MET A 337 10.39 33.35 -34.69
C MET A 337 10.78 34.60 -35.47
N LEU A 338 11.36 34.42 -36.66
CA LEU A 338 11.70 35.49 -37.59
C LEU A 338 10.53 35.72 -38.55
N LEU A 339 9.97 36.94 -38.52
CA LEU A 339 8.83 37.31 -39.34
C LEU A 339 9.28 37.74 -40.74
N LYS A 340 8.44 37.43 -41.73
CA LYS A 340 8.64 37.89 -43.11
C LYS A 340 8.38 39.38 -43.22
N GLU A 341 9.10 40.06 -44.11
CA GLU A 341 8.99 41.50 -44.35
C GLU A 341 7.55 41.97 -44.63
N SER A 342 6.75 41.15 -45.31
CA SER A 342 5.35 41.48 -45.61
C SER A 342 4.43 41.37 -44.40
N THR A 343 4.68 40.42 -43.48
CA THR A 343 4.00 40.38 -42.17
C THR A 343 4.35 41.62 -41.36
N ILE A 344 5.63 42.01 -41.32
CA ILE A 344 6.10 43.20 -40.60
C ILE A 344 5.45 44.46 -41.17
N PHE A 345 5.32 44.54 -42.50
CA PHE A 345 4.66 45.67 -43.16
C PHE A 345 3.17 45.75 -42.83
N ALA A 346 2.48 44.61 -42.77
CA ALA A 346 1.05 44.54 -42.46
C ALA A 346 0.74 44.75 -40.96
N PHE A 347 1.65 44.33 -40.08
CA PHE A 347 1.51 44.35 -38.61
C PHE A 347 2.78 44.92 -37.97
N PRO A 348 3.06 46.23 -38.14
CA PRO A 348 4.31 46.85 -37.71
C PRO A 348 4.54 46.79 -36.19
N GLU A 349 3.48 46.65 -35.41
CA GLU A 349 3.53 46.50 -33.95
C GLU A 349 4.18 45.18 -33.50
N LEU A 350 4.26 44.16 -34.36
CA LEU A 350 4.98 42.90 -34.06
C LEU A 350 6.49 43.08 -33.98
N GLY A 351 7.03 44.10 -34.64
CA GLY A 351 8.47 44.16 -34.87
C GLY A 351 8.93 43.06 -35.82
N THR A 352 10.21 42.68 -35.74
CA THR A 352 10.83 41.73 -36.67
C THR A 352 10.74 40.27 -36.22
N THR A 353 10.40 40.04 -34.95
CA THR A 353 10.49 38.72 -34.32
C THR A 353 9.40 38.52 -33.28
N LEU A 354 9.09 37.26 -32.97
CA LEU A 354 8.32 36.87 -31.79
C LEU A 354 9.21 36.03 -30.87
N ASP A 355 9.25 36.35 -29.59
CA ASP A 355 9.93 35.52 -28.58
C ASP A 355 9.04 34.35 -28.10
N ALA A 356 9.60 33.49 -27.24
CA ALA A 356 8.89 32.34 -26.67
C ALA A 356 7.58 32.74 -25.95
N ALA A 357 7.58 33.84 -25.19
CA ALA A 357 6.42 34.25 -24.40
C ALA A 357 5.30 34.80 -25.29
N GLU A 358 5.66 35.63 -26.27
CA GLU A 358 4.73 36.15 -27.26
C GLU A 358 4.12 35.03 -28.10
N ASP A 359 4.94 34.11 -28.60
CA ASP A 359 4.48 32.98 -29.40
C ASP A 359 3.56 32.06 -28.59
N LEU A 360 3.89 31.76 -27.33
CA LEU A 360 3.01 30.98 -26.46
C LEU A 360 1.68 31.67 -26.19
N GLY A 361 1.67 32.98 -25.93
CA GLY A 361 0.43 33.75 -25.74
C GLY A 361 -0.48 33.71 -26.98
N ILE A 362 0.10 33.81 -28.17
CA ILE A 362 -0.60 33.67 -29.46
C ILE A 362 -1.26 32.29 -29.57
N HIS A 363 -0.55 31.21 -29.25
CA HIS A 363 -1.10 29.84 -29.32
C HIS A 363 -2.16 29.60 -28.25
N GLU A 364 -1.96 30.10 -27.03
CA GLU A 364 -2.97 30.07 -25.98
C GLU A 364 -4.28 30.69 -26.45
N ALA A 365 -4.23 31.91 -27.01
CA ALA A 365 -5.41 32.61 -27.52
C ALA A 365 -6.05 31.86 -28.70
N MET A 366 -5.23 31.45 -29.68
CA MET A 366 -5.69 30.76 -30.90
C MET A 366 -6.30 29.39 -30.57
N PHE A 367 -5.63 28.56 -29.78
CA PHE A 367 -6.05 27.21 -29.43
C PHE A 367 -7.29 27.19 -28.52
N ALA A 368 -7.42 28.19 -27.65
CA ALA A 368 -8.63 28.41 -26.85
C ALA A 368 -9.84 28.88 -27.68
N GLY A 369 -9.68 29.14 -28.98
CA GLY A 369 -10.76 29.62 -29.83
C GLY A 369 -11.11 31.08 -29.59
N SER A 370 -10.14 31.91 -29.24
CA SER A 370 -10.33 33.36 -29.18
C SER A 370 -10.51 33.95 -30.58
N ALA A 371 -11.27 35.04 -30.68
CA ALA A 371 -11.31 35.84 -31.90
C ALA A 371 -9.96 36.56 -32.09
N GLY A 372 -9.42 36.50 -33.30
CA GLY A 372 -8.23 37.27 -33.67
C GLY A 372 -8.58 38.71 -34.08
N ARG A 373 -7.58 39.48 -34.50
CA ARG A 373 -7.71 40.84 -35.05
C ARG A 373 -6.97 40.96 -36.37
N ASP A 374 -7.66 41.41 -37.41
CA ASP A 374 -7.01 41.71 -38.69
C ASP A 374 -6.12 42.96 -38.62
N ALA A 375 -5.39 43.27 -39.69
CA ALA A 375 -4.52 44.47 -39.76
C ALA A 375 -5.29 45.80 -39.63
N GLY A 376 -6.62 45.79 -39.79
CA GLY A 376 -7.50 46.93 -39.52
C GLY A 376 -8.01 46.99 -38.08
N GLY A 377 -7.65 46.03 -37.23
CA GLY A 377 -8.10 45.89 -35.85
C GLY A 377 -9.49 45.27 -35.69
N ASN A 378 -10.12 44.82 -36.78
CA ASN A 378 -11.44 44.18 -36.72
C ASN A 378 -11.31 42.75 -36.21
N LEU A 379 -12.31 42.28 -35.46
CA LEU A 379 -12.33 40.91 -34.97
C LEU A 379 -12.51 39.91 -36.12
N THR A 380 -11.71 38.85 -36.10
CA THR A 380 -11.87 37.69 -36.99
C THR A 380 -12.63 36.58 -36.28
N ASN A 381 -13.28 35.71 -37.05
CA ASN A 381 -13.89 34.52 -36.45
C ASN A 381 -12.82 33.60 -35.82
N PRO A 382 -13.13 32.95 -34.68
CA PRO A 382 -12.22 31.99 -34.05
C PRO A 382 -11.84 30.80 -34.95
N VAL A 383 -10.65 30.25 -34.71
CA VAL A 383 -10.22 28.97 -35.30
C VAL A 383 -10.99 27.84 -34.64
N SER A 384 -11.80 27.13 -35.43
CA SER A 384 -12.56 25.96 -34.97
C SER A 384 -11.71 24.69 -35.03
N SER A 385 -10.88 24.53 -36.06
CA SER A 385 -9.97 23.38 -36.21
C SER A 385 -8.74 23.76 -37.02
N ILE A 386 -7.66 23.01 -36.82
CA ILE A 386 -6.42 23.12 -37.59
C ILE A 386 -6.13 21.76 -38.21
N SER A 387 -5.78 21.72 -39.49
CA SER A 387 -5.33 20.51 -40.16
C SER A 387 -4.01 20.76 -40.88
N THR A 388 -3.13 19.75 -40.90
CA THR A 388 -1.86 19.83 -41.64
C THR A 388 -1.83 18.83 -42.79
N ASP A 389 -1.97 19.34 -44.01
CA ASP A 389 -2.05 18.54 -45.23
C ASP A 389 -0.68 18.05 -45.69
N SER A 390 0.35 18.88 -45.51
CA SER A 390 1.72 18.60 -45.92
C SER A 390 2.69 19.09 -44.85
N TRP A 391 3.68 18.26 -44.56
CA TRP A 391 4.81 18.57 -43.69
C TRP A 391 6.06 17.84 -44.20
N LEU A 392 6.50 18.22 -45.40
CA LEU A 392 7.58 17.52 -46.09
C LEU A 392 8.92 18.15 -45.74
N GLN A 393 9.81 17.38 -45.10
CA GLN A 393 11.20 17.79 -44.90
C GLN A 393 11.92 17.88 -46.26
N LEU A 394 12.45 19.06 -46.58
CA LEU A 394 13.14 19.36 -47.84
C LEU A 394 14.66 19.27 -47.72
N THR A 395 15.21 19.49 -46.53
CA THR A 395 16.66 19.41 -46.26
C THR A 395 16.91 18.57 -45.02
N ASP A 396 18.08 17.93 -44.95
CA ASP A 396 18.55 17.31 -43.72
C ASP A 396 18.72 18.35 -42.60
N TRP A 397 18.76 17.88 -41.35
CA TRP A 397 19.11 18.70 -40.19
C TRP A 397 20.60 19.05 -40.27
N THR A 398 20.92 20.34 -40.22
CA THR A 398 22.28 20.85 -40.32
C THR A 398 22.55 21.89 -39.25
N ALA A 399 23.74 21.85 -38.64
CA ALA A 399 24.13 22.84 -37.64
C ALA A 399 24.12 24.26 -38.22
N ASN A 400 23.50 25.19 -37.51
CA ASN A 400 23.49 26.59 -37.89
C ASN A 400 24.87 27.19 -37.66
N MET A 401 25.34 27.99 -38.62
CA MET A 401 26.65 28.64 -38.57
C MET A 401 26.47 30.16 -38.64
N PRO A 402 27.28 30.97 -37.91
CA PRO A 402 27.27 32.43 -38.08
C PRO A 402 27.42 32.83 -39.56
N PRO A 403 26.66 33.84 -40.05
CA PRO A 403 25.88 34.83 -39.30
C PRO A 403 24.39 34.45 -39.10
N ASP A 404 24.04 33.17 -38.97
CA ASP A 404 22.65 32.78 -38.72
C ASP A 404 22.07 33.48 -37.47
N PRO A 405 20.85 34.05 -37.55
CA PRO A 405 20.19 34.70 -36.41
C PRO A 405 19.90 33.75 -35.24
N ILE A 406 19.90 32.44 -35.45
CA ILE A 406 19.67 31.42 -34.42
C ILE A 406 20.84 30.40 -34.44
N PRO A 407 22.06 30.80 -34.01
CA PRO A 407 23.27 30.01 -34.27
C PRO A 407 23.44 28.79 -33.35
N ALA A 408 22.65 28.65 -32.29
CA ALA A 408 22.82 27.62 -31.25
C ALA A 408 21.99 26.34 -31.47
N GLY A 409 21.65 26.01 -32.73
CA GLY A 409 20.80 24.86 -33.03
C GLY A 409 21.09 24.22 -34.40
N GLU A 410 20.29 23.22 -34.73
CA GLU A 410 20.26 22.59 -36.05
C GLU A 410 18.99 23.00 -36.78
N SER A 411 19.06 23.21 -38.09
CA SER A 411 17.88 23.57 -38.88
C SER A 411 17.65 22.68 -40.08
N ALA A 412 16.37 22.56 -40.44
CA ALA A 412 15.90 21.93 -41.65
C ALA A 412 14.76 22.75 -42.26
N LEU A 413 14.68 22.76 -43.58
CA LEU A 413 13.61 23.41 -44.33
C LEU A 413 12.47 22.42 -44.54
N PHE A 414 11.23 22.86 -44.33
CA PHE A 414 10.03 22.07 -44.55
C PHE A 414 9.10 22.79 -45.53
N ASP A 415 8.47 22.03 -46.42
CA ASP A 415 7.28 22.48 -47.14
C ASP A 415 6.05 22.16 -46.29
N VAL A 416 5.33 23.20 -45.90
CA VAL A 416 4.18 23.13 -45.00
C VAL A 416 2.89 23.52 -45.72
N ALA A 417 1.83 22.80 -45.40
CA ALA A 417 0.47 23.14 -45.77
C ALA A 417 -0.43 23.00 -44.55
N ILE A 418 -0.85 24.14 -43.98
CA ILE A 418 -1.65 24.20 -42.75
C ILE A 418 -2.94 24.97 -43.04
N ASP A 419 -4.06 24.40 -42.65
CA ASP A 419 -5.38 24.99 -42.78
C ASP A 419 -5.96 25.34 -41.41
N PHE A 420 -6.24 26.62 -41.21
CA PHE A 420 -6.90 27.14 -40.01
C PHE A 420 -8.36 27.41 -40.35
N ASN A 421 -9.21 26.43 -40.06
CA ASN A 421 -10.64 26.51 -40.34
C ASN A 421 -11.29 27.43 -39.30
N ARG A 422 -12.10 28.38 -39.75
CA ARG A 422 -12.78 29.35 -38.90
C ARG A 422 -14.29 29.15 -38.96
N ALA A 423 -14.96 29.25 -37.82
CA ALA A 423 -16.39 29.04 -37.75
C ALA A 423 -17.15 30.10 -38.59
N GLY A 424 -17.82 29.67 -39.67
CA GLY A 424 -18.63 30.56 -40.51
C GLY A 424 -17.85 31.55 -41.37
N ASP A 425 -16.57 31.31 -41.61
CA ASP A 425 -15.69 32.17 -42.43
C ASP A 425 -14.85 31.33 -43.42
N THR A 426 -14.02 32.00 -44.22
CA THR A 426 -13.00 31.36 -45.05
C THR A 426 -11.87 30.77 -44.21
N THR A 427 -11.37 29.62 -44.64
CA THR A 427 -10.18 28.97 -44.05
C THR A 427 -8.93 29.80 -44.38
N PHE A 428 -8.08 30.06 -43.38
CA PHE A 428 -6.74 30.58 -43.69
C PHE A 428 -5.84 29.42 -44.10
N GLN A 429 -5.24 29.53 -45.28
CA GLN A 429 -4.32 28.53 -45.79
C GLN A 429 -2.90 29.07 -45.69
N VAL A 430 -2.04 28.39 -44.94
CA VAL A 430 -0.61 28.66 -44.93
C VAL A 430 0.04 27.64 -45.86
N ARG A 431 0.70 28.10 -46.91
CA ARG A 431 1.36 27.26 -47.92
C ARG A 431 2.77 27.79 -48.20
N GLY A 432 3.75 26.89 -48.22
CA GLY A 432 5.12 27.20 -48.64
C GLY A 432 6.15 26.71 -47.64
N GLN A 433 7.29 27.39 -47.57
CA GLN A 433 8.43 26.88 -46.81
C GLN A 433 8.56 27.53 -45.43
N VAL A 434 8.91 26.73 -44.43
CA VAL A 434 9.30 27.21 -43.10
C VAL A 434 10.58 26.50 -42.70
N ARG A 435 11.57 27.26 -42.21
CA ARG A 435 12.78 26.67 -41.62
C ARG A 435 12.55 26.50 -40.13
N PHE A 436 12.62 25.26 -39.67
CA PHE A 436 12.55 24.92 -38.26
C PHE A 436 13.97 24.81 -37.71
N THR A 437 14.23 25.42 -36.55
CA THR A 437 15.50 25.30 -35.82
C THR A 437 15.23 24.63 -34.48
N VAL A 438 16.03 23.63 -34.14
CA VAL A 438 15.87 22.84 -32.92
C VAL A 438 17.14 22.88 -32.09
N SER A 439 16.98 22.80 -30.78
CA SER A 439 18.05 22.58 -29.79
C SER A 439 17.91 21.18 -29.22
N ALA A 440 19.02 20.60 -28.76
CA ALA A 440 19.02 19.36 -28.00
C ALA A 440 19.65 19.62 -26.63
N THR A 441 19.03 19.12 -25.57
CA THR A 441 19.56 19.21 -24.20
C THR A 441 19.44 17.85 -23.53
N ASP A 442 20.40 17.48 -22.69
CA ASP A 442 20.26 16.27 -21.88
C ASP A 442 19.11 16.45 -20.88
N SER A 443 18.19 15.48 -20.83
CA SER A 443 17.07 15.46 -19.90
C SER A 443 16.93 14.08 -19.26
N LEU A 444 16.57 14.05 -17.98
CA LEU A 444 16.27 12.82 -17.27
C LEU A 444 14.83 12.39 -17.60
N HIS A 445 14.68 11.34 -18.41
CA HIS A 445 13.40 10.75 -18.79
C HIS A 445 13.38 9.28 -18.38
N LEU A 446 12.43 8.90 -17.51
CA LEU A 446 12.29 7.54 -16.97
C LEU A 446 13.59 6.99 -16.34
N GLY A 447 14.30 7.83 -15.60
CA GLY A 447 15.56 7.47 -14.95
C GLY A 447 16.76 7.34 -15.89
N ALA A 448 16.60 7.57 -17.19
CA ALA A 448 17.68 7.61 -18.17
C ALA A 448 17.94 9.04 -18.65
N ASN A 449 19.21 9.39 -18.84
CA ASN A 449 19.56 10.64 -19.53
C ASN A 449 19.37 10.41 -21.04
N LEU A 450 18.40 11.10 -21.63
CA LEU A 450 18.11 11.09 -23.05
C LEU A 450 18.26 12.51 -23.62
N LEU A 451 18.56 12.61 -24.91
CA LEU A 451 18.50 13.90 -25.60
C LEU A 451 17.04 14.34 -25.71
N HIS A 452 16.76 15.56 -25.28
CA HIS A 452 15.47 16.21 -25.37
C HIS A 452 15.54 17.32 -26.42
N TYR A 453 14.86 17.13 -27.54
CA TYR A 453 14.79 18.13 -28.60
C TYR A 453 13.65 19.11 -28.36
N ARG A 454 13.95 20.40 -28.49
CA ARG A 454 12.98 21.51 -28.40
C ARG A 454 13.09 22.41 -29.61
N LEU A 455 12.00 23.11 -29.93
CA LEU A 455 11.97 24.09 -31.00
C LEU A 455 12.62 25.38 -30.52
N LEU A 456 13.79 25.69 -31.08
CA LEU A 456 14.57 26.90 -30.79
C LEU A 456 14.18 28.06 -31.71
N GLY A 457 13.56 27.79 -32.86
CA GLY A 457 13.06 28.89 -33.66
C GLY A 457 12.44 28.50 -34.99
N LEU A 458 11.84 29.51 -35.61
CA LEU A 458 11.14 29.42 -36.89
C LEU A 458 11.54 30.56 -37.80
N TRP A 459 11.67 30.30 -39.09
CA TRP A 459 11.79 31.34 -40.09
C TRP A 459 10.78 31.11 -41.21
N ASP A 460 9.89 32.08 -41.37
CA ASP A 460 8.82 32.05 -42.36
C ASP A 460 9.31 32.42 -43.77
N PHE A 461 9.24 31.46 -44.69
CA PHE A 461 9.48 31.63 -46.13
C PHE A 461 8.23 31.36 -46.98
N THR A 462 7.04 31.33 -46.35
CA THR A 462 5.78 31.04 -47.04
C THR A 462 5.48 32.11 -48.10
N GLN A 463 4.83 31.72 -49.20
CA GLN A 463 4.55 32.65 -50.32
C GLN A 463 3.19 33.29 -50.15
N GLU A 464 3.07 34.57 -50.51
CA GLU A 464 1.76 35.21 -50.66
C GLU A 464 1.20 34.82 -52.03
N LYS A 465 0.08 34.11 -52.07
CA LYS A 465 -0.72 34.02 -53.29
C LYS A 465 -1.97 34.85 -53.16
N ALA A 466 -2.38 35.40 -54.30
CA ALA A 466 -3.30 36.53 -54.40
C ALA A 466 -4.70 36.34 -53.79
N ASN A 467 -5.14 35.12 -53.44
CA ASN A 467 -6.57 34.89 -53.24
C ASN A 467 -6.98 34.22 -51.91
N GLU A 468 -6.09 33.70 -51.06
CA GLU A 468 -6.46 33.09 -49.76
C GLU A 468 -5.24 32.56 -48.95
N ASP A 469 -4.04 32.56 -49.53
CA ASP A 469 -2.82 32.11 -48.85
C ASP A 469 -2.32 33.20 -47.88
N ALA A 470 -2.31 32.89 -46.59
CA ALA A 470 -1.71 33.71 -45.56
C ALA A 470 -0.25 33.28 -45.35
N VAL A 471 0.65 34.25 -45.17
CA VAL A 471 1.98 33.95 -44.63
C VAL A 471 1.86 33.53 -43.17
N PHE A 472 2.70 32.61 -42.73
CA PHE A 472 2.58 31.99 -41.41
C PHE A 472 2.65 33.03 -40.28
N GLY A 473 3.53 34.02 -40.40
CA GLY A 473 3.63 35.15 -39.49
C GLY A 473 2.34 35.97 -39.41
N SER A 474 1.62 36.15 -40.53
CA SER A 474 0.36 36.90 -40.54
C SER A 474 -0.78 36.14 -39.86
N VAL A 475 -0.77 34.81 -39.86
CA VAL A 475 -1.73 34.04 -39.04
C VAL A 475 -1.46 34.31 -37.56
N LYS A 476 -0.20 34.22 -37.12
CA LYS A 476 0.17 34.49 -35.73
C LYS A 476 -0.15 35.92 -35.28
N ALA A 477 0.06 36.89 -36.18
CA ALA A 477 -0.29 38.29 -35.96
C ALA A 477 -1.73 38.51 -35.49
N LEU A 478 -2.67 37.70 -35.99
CA LEU A 478 -4.09 37.86 -35.65
C LEU A 478 -4.39 37.59 -34.17
N TRP A 479 -3.58 36.81 -33.47
CA TRP A 479 -3.84 36.39 -32.08
C TRP A 479 -2.85 36.94 -31.05
N ARG A 480 -2.02 37.91 -31.43
CA ARG A 480 -1.25 38.70 -30.47
C ARG A 480 -2.11 39.82 -29.90
#